data_AF-A0A952BXS0-F1
#
_entry.id   AF-A0A952BXS0-F1
#
_cell.length_a   1.000
_cell.length_b   1.000
_cell.length_c   1.000
_cell.angle_alpha   90.00
_cell.angle_beta   90.00
_cell.angle_gamma   90.00
#
_symmetry.space_group_name_H-M   'P 1'
#
loop_
_entity.id
_entity.type
_entity.pdbx_description
1 polymer ?
#
loop_
_entity_poly.entity_id
_entity_poly.type
_entity_poly.pdbx_seq_one_letter_code
_entity_poly.pdbx_strand_id
1 'polypeptide(L)'
;MKQLLVLILVSGLFGLFLYFPLPSLKQPSTSQLITDKNGVPLRVILNQNGDIHLPLKSIPPLVKQAVLAFEDQYFEWHFGINPFSVLRAMWHNLWGKSRIGASTISMQVIRMQTRNQRTLANKLLETLYALQLEWQYEKEEILLQWLNLTPYGSNIIGMETASWLYFGKPLAHLGMEQVLMLSVLPKNPNPSQKQLKTSINRLCKQLKITPYSIKWIDEFFTGKRFKRPPLPYRAAHFTHLPVFDSYPKNESIIQSSLDYNLQLDLNNTLRSLVESHQNLAVTHASGMLLELSSMKILAWAGSQNYFGPLGKNDLNLALRSPGSTLKPLIYTQAFEEGILIPDSQLLDIPQGFSGYFPKNFDRGFKGLISAREALQQSLNIPAIEIELELKTRLHQILKTINPQGLHPEPDHYGTSLVLGG
;
A
#
# COMPACT_ATOMS: atom_id res chain seq x y z
N MET A 1 -34.41 -46.44 29.95
CA MET A 1 -34.15 -45.16 30.65
C MET A 1 -32.99 -44.34 30.05
N LYS A 2 -31.77 -44.90 29.91
CA LYS A 2 -30.60 -44.17 29.34
C LYS A 2 -30.81 -43.69 27.88
N GLN A 3 -31.39 -44.52 27.02
CA GLN A 3 -31.67 -44.15 25.61
C GLN A 3 -32.71 -43.02 25.49
N LEU A 4 -33.73 -43.01 26.36
CA LEU A 4 -34.75 -41.95 26.39
C LEU A 4 -34.16 -40.61 26.84
N LEU A 5 -33.27 -40.62 27.84
CA LEU A 5 -32.53 -39.43 28.29
C LEU A 5 -31.63 -38.86 27.18
N VAL A 6 -30.93 -39.73 26.44
CA VAL A 6 -30.11 -39.31 25.29
C VAL A 6 -30.98 -38.69 24.20
N LEU A 7 -32.12 -39.32 23.87
CA LEU A 7 -33.04 -38.80 22.86
C LEU A 7 -33.58 -37.42 23.24
N ILE A 8 -34.02 -37.23 24.49
CA ILE A 8 -34.51 -35.92 24.99
C ILE A 8 -33.41 -34.86 24.93
N LEU A 9 -32.16 -35.23 25.28
CA LEU A 9 -31.04 -34.29 25.28
C LEU A 9 -30.64 -33.90 23.86
N VAL A 10 -30.64 -34.84 22.92
CA VAL A 10 -30.39 -34.59 21.49
C VAL A 10 -31.51 -33.75 20.88
N SER A 11 -32.78 -34.08 21.13
CA SER A 11 -33.94 -33.31 20.66
C SER A 11 -33.96 -31.90 21.26
N GLY A 12 -33.57 -31.74 22.52
CA GLY A 12 -33.44 -30.43 23.17
C GLY A 12 -32.32 -29.59 22.56
N LEU A 13 -31.15 -30.19 22.30
CA LEU A 13 -30.03 -29.52 21.64
C LEU A 13 -30.39 -29.14 20.20
N PHE A 14 -31.09 -30.02 19.48
CA PHE A 14 -31.61 -29.76 18.14
C PHE A 14 -32.66 -28.64 18.13
N GLY A 15 -33.56 -28.62 19.12
CA GLY A 15 -34.52 -27.53 19.30
C GLY A 15 -33.83 -26.18 19.58
N LEU A 16 -32.78 -26.16 20.39
CA LEU A 16 -31.95 -24.97 20.60
C LEU A 16 -31.25 -24.53 19.32
N PHE A 17 -30.82 -25.47 18.47
CA PHE A 17 -30.17 -25.15 17.20
C PHE A 17 -31.12 -24.48 16.21
N LEU A 18 -32.37 -24.92 16.18
CA LEU A 18 -33.40 -24.31 15.34
C LEU A 18 -33.84 -22.94 15.88
N TYR A 19 -33.93 -22.80 17.20
CA TYR A 19 -34.37 -21.55 17.83
C TYR A 19 -33.30 -20.45 17.79
N PHE A 20 -32.02 -20.81 17.89
CA PHE A 20 -30.89 -19.90 17.78
C PHE A 20 -30.01 -20.27 16.57
N PRO A 21 -30.37 -19.84 15.35
CA PRO A 21 -29.58 -20.13 14.17
C PRO A 21 -28.22 -19.42 14.22
N LEU A 22 -27.19 -20.07 13.67
CA LEU A 22 -25.85 -19.50 13.57
C LEU A 22 -25.92 -18.15 12.83
N PRO A 23 -25.35 -17.06 13.38
CA PRO A 23 -25.28 -15.80 12.67
C PRO A 23 -24.43 -15.94 11.41
N SER A 24 -24.78 -15.19 10.35
CA SER A 24 -23.99 -15.18 9.13
C SER A 24 -22.57 -14.69 9.40
N LEU A 25 -21.58 -15.49 8.98
CA LEU A 25 -20.18 -15.16 9.14
C LEU A 25 -19.81 -14.06 8.14
N LYS A 26 -19.58 -12.85 8.64
CA LYS A 26 -19.22 -11.70 7.80
C LYS A 26 -17.71 -11.67 7.67
N GLN A 27 -17.22 -11.69 6.43
CA GLN A 27 -15.82 -11.41 6.18
C GLN A 27 -15.54 -9.91 6.38
N PRO A 28 -14.42 -9.52 6.99
CA PRO A 28 -14.07 -8.11 7.11
C PRO A 28 -13.92 -7.47 5.73
N SER A 29 -14.33 -6.20 5.60
CA SER A 29 -14.10 -5.44 4.38
C SER A 29 -12.61 -5.38 4.07
N THR A 30 -12.23 -5.63 2.82
CA THR A 30 -10.83 -5.64 2.39
C THR A 30 -10.29 -4.22 2.22
N SER A 31 -9.05 -4.02 2.65
CA SER A 31 -8.22 -2.84 2.42
C SER A 31 -7.24 -3.10 1.29
N GLN A 32 -6.62 -2.04 0.75
CA GLN A 32 -5.63 -2.17 -0.31
C GLN A 32 -4.26 -1.69 0.19
N LEU A 33 -3.22 -2.48 -0.07
CA LEU A 33 -1.84 -2.14 0.20
C LEU A 33 -1.12 -1.92 -1.13
N ILE A 34 -0.65 -0.70 -1.36
CA ILE A 34 0.21 -0.37 -2.49
C ILE A 34 1.65 -0.70 -2.09
N THR A 35 2.34 -1.47 -2.93
CA THR A 35 3.74 -1.85 -2.74
C THR A 35 4.60 -1.40 -3.92
N ASP A 36 5.91 -1.27 -3.68
CA ASP A 36 6.90 -1.11 -4.74
C ASP A 36 7.09 -2.43 -5.50
N LYS A 37 7.91 -2.41 -6.56
CA LYS A 37 8.16 -3.61 -7.39
C LYS A 37 8.78 -4.79 -6.62
N ASN A 38 9.40 -4.54 -5.47
CA ASN A 38 10.03 -5.54 -4.60
C ASN A 38 9.15 -5.91 -3.39
N GLY A 39 7.92 -5.39 -3.30
CA GLY A 39 7.00 -5.63 -2.20
C GLY A 39 7.13 -4.67 -1.02
N VAL A 40 7.98 -3.64 -1.09
CA VAL A 40 8.09 -2.65 0.00
C VAL A 40 6.76 -1.92 0.16
N PRO A 41 6.13 -1.91 1.36
CA PRO A 41 4.87 -1.21 1.58
C PRO A 41 5.01 0.30 1.35
N LEU A 42 4.19 0.87 0.45
CA LEU A 42 4.20 2.30 0.13
C LEU A 42 3.07 3.05 0.82
N ARG A 43 1.83 2.59 0.66
CA ARG A 43 0.62 3.22 1.22
C ARG A 43 -0.47 2.18 1.47
N VAL A 44 -1.22 2.36 2.55
CA VAL A 44 -2.45 1.61 2.83
C VAL A 44 -3.67 2.47 2.55
N ILE A 45 -4.63 1.94 1.79
CA ILE A 45 -5.96 2.51 1.60
C ILE A 45 -6.90 1.78 2.57
N LEU A 46 -7.50 2.53 3.50
CA LEU A 46 -8.40 1.98 4.51
C LEU A 46 -9.68 1.44 3.87
N ASN A 47 -10.28 0.43 4.51
CA ASN A 47 -11.60 -0.02 4.08
C ASN A 47 -12.69 0.97 4.53
N GLN A 48 -13.94 0.72 4.11
CA GLN A 48 -15.10 1.57 4.43
C GLN A 48 -15.37 1.73 5.94
N ASN A 49 -14.90 0.80 6.76
CA ASN A 49 -15.08 0.83 8.21
C ASN A 49 -13.95 1.58 8.94
N GLY A 50 -12.94 2.06 8.20
CA GLY A 50 -11.71 2.64 8.77
C GLY A 50 -10.71 1.60 9.28
N ASP A 51 -11.00 0.31 9.08
CA ASP A 51 -10.12 -0.80 9.41
C ASP A 51 -9.09 -1.05 8.29
N ILE A 52 -8.02 -1.75 8.68
CA ILE A 52 -6.99 -2.28 7.80
C ILE A 52 -7.10 -3.79 7.85
N HIS A 53 -7.46 -4.39 6.72
CA HIS A 53 -7.58 -5.82 6.58
C HIS A 53 -7.09 -6.29 5.21
N LEU A 54 -6.07 -7.14 5.21
CA LEU A 54 -5.61 -7.88 4.05
C LEU A 54 -6.03 -9.35 4.24
N PRO A 55 -6.79 -9.93 3.31
CA PRO A 55 -7.32 -11.27 3.45
C PRO A 55 -6.21 -12.33 3.33
N LEU A 56 -6.15 -13.21 4.32
CA LEU A 56 -5.35 -14.43 4.29
C LEU A 56 -6.15 -15.53 3.59
N LYS A 57 -5.54 -16.17 2.57
CA LYS A 57 -6.18 -17.24 1.79
C LYS A 57 -5.78 -18.65 2.23
N SER A 58 -4.63 -18.80 2.85
CA SER A 58 -4.08 -20.09 3.28
C SER A 58 -3.24 -19.92 4.54
N ILE A 59 -3.13 -20.96 5.35
CA ILE A 59 -2.46 -20.89 6.65
C ILE A 59 -1.05 -21.48 6.52
N PRO A 60 0.03 -20.69 6.69
CA PRO A 60 1.37 -21.24 6.72
C PRO A 60 1.52 -22.26 7.87
N PRO A 61 2.19 -23.42 7.67
CA PRO A 61 2.27 -24.47 8.69
C PRO A 61 2.83 -23.99 10.03
N LEU A 62 3.84 -23.13 9.98
CA LEU A 62 4.45 -22.52 11.14
C LEU A 62 3.47 -21.63 11.93
N VAL A 63 2.63 -20.87 11.21
CA VAL A 63 1.59 -20.04 11.82
C VAL A 63 0.55 -20.92 12.51
N LYS A 64 0.07 -21.98 11.85
CA LYS A 64 -0.86 -22.94 12.43
C LYS A 64 -0.30 -23.49 13.75
N GLN A 65 0.93 -23.98 13.75
CA GLN A 65 1.56 -24.55 14.95
C GLN A 65 1.69 -23.53 16.09
N ALA A 66 2.19 -22.32 15.81
CA ALA A 66 2.41 -21.30 16.84
C ALA A 66 1.11 -20.78 17.44
N VAL A 67 0.09 -20.50 16.61
CA VAL A 67 -1.22 -20.01 17.06
C VAL A 67 -1.94 -21.07 17.87
N LEU A 68 -1.99 -22.33 17.41
CA LEU A 68 -2.62 -23.40 18.17
C LEU A 68 -1.91 -23.64 19.50
N ALA A 69 -0.58 -23.69 19.52
CA ALA A 69 0.17 -23.87 20.77
C ALA A 69 -0.07 -22.74 21.79
N PHE A 70 -0.25 -21.51 21.32
CA PHE A 70 -0.48 -20.35 22.19
C PHE A 70 -1.94 -20.20 22.67
N GLU A 71 -2.89 -20.23 21.73
CA GLU A 71 -4.31 -19.94 21.97
C GLU A 71 -5.12 -21.19 22.35
N ASP A 72 -4.98 -22.29 21.62
CA ASP A 72 -5.82 -23.49 21.80
C ASP A 72 -5.12 -24.79 21.37
N GLN A 73 -4.28 -25.34 22.26
CA GLN A 73 -3.41 -26.48 21.95
C GLN A 73 -4.15 -27.78 21.58
N TYR A 74 -5.44 -27.89 21.97
CA TYR A 74 -6.27 -29.06 21.72
C TYR A 74 -7.35 -28.77 20.66
N PHE A 75 -7.18 -27.70 19.88
CA PHE A 75 -8.17 -27.24 18.91
C PHE A 75 -8.64 -28.34 17.97
N GLU A 76 -7.75 -29.19 17.48
CA GLU A 76 -8.09 -30.27 16.54
C GLU A 76 -8.89 -31.43 17.20
N TRP A 77 -8.90 -31.52 18.53
CA TRP A 77 -9.52 -32.65 19.25
C TRP A 77 -10.92 -32.34 19.78
N HIS A 78 -11.15 -31.11 20.26
CA HIS A 78 -12.43 -30.76 20.87
C HIS A 78 -13.45 -30.31 19.82
N PHE A 79 -14.74 -30.31 20.18
CA PHE A 79 -15.81 -29.82 19.31
C PHE A 79 -16.41 -28.54 19.90
N GLY A 80 -15.97 -27.38 19.41
CA GLY A 80 -16.43 -26.04 19.81
C GLY A 80 -15.94 -25.58 21.19
N ILE A 81 -15.98 -26.46 22.20
CA ILE A 81 -15.61 -26.19 23.58
C ILE A 81 -14.60 -27.24 24.02
N ASN A 82 -13.59 -26.82 24.78
CA ASN A 82 -12.65 -27.72 25.41
C ASN A 82 -13.06 -28.03 26.87
N PRO A 83 -13.60 -29.22 27.18
CA PRO A 83 -14.08 -29.55 28.54
C PRO A 83 -12.96 -29.52 29.58
N PHE A 84 -11.75 -29.95 29.21
CA PHE A 84 -10.58 -29.91 30.10
C PHE A 84 -10.19 -28.47 30.44
N SER A 85 -10.25 -27.55 29.47
CA SER A 85 -9.96 -26.14 29.73
C SER A 85 -11.05 -25.48 30.58
N VAL A 86 -12.32 -25.85 30.40
CA VAL A 86 -13.43 -25.38 31.25
C VAL A 86 -13.27 -25.85 32.69
N LEU A 87 -13.06 -27.15 32.91
CA LEU A 87 -12.86 -27.71 34.25
C LEU A 87 -11.63 -27.11 34.94
N ARG A 88 -10.50 -27.00 34.22
CA ARG A 88 -9.26 -26.39 34.73
C ARG A 88 -9.47 -24.92 35.10
N ALA A 89 -10.15 -24.16 34.26
CA ALA A 89 -10.46 -22.76 34.53
C ALA A 89 -11.42 -22.61 35.72
N MET A 90 -12.44 -23.46 35.83
CA MET A 90 -13.36 -23.45 36.96
C MET A 90 -12.64 -23.73 38.27
N TRP A 91 -11.84 -24.80 38.32
CA TRP A 91 -11.02 -25.13 39.49
C TRP A 91 -10.06 -23.99 39.86
N HIS A 92 -9.30 -23.48 38.89
CA HIS A 92 -8.36 -22.40 39.15
C HIS A 92 -9.05 -21.09 39.57
N ASN A 93 -10.24 -20.78 39.04
CA ASN A 93 -10.95 -19.55 39.39
C ASN A 93 -11.62 -19.63 40.78
N LEU A 94 -11.90 -20.82 41.29
CA LEU A 94 -12.45 -21.04 42.63
C LEU A 94 -11.37 -21.05 43.72
N TRP A 95 -10.19 -21.61 43.42
CA TRP A 95 -9.11 -21.79 44.42
C TRP A 95 -7.86 -20.92 44.17
N GLY A 96 -7.74 -20.25 43.03
CA GLY A 96 -6.57 -19.48 42.62
C GLY A 96 -6.73 -17.96 42.79
N LYS A 97 -5.59 -17.25 42.83
CA LYS A 97 -5.54 -15.78 42.96
C LYS A 97 -5.67 -15.04 41.61
N SER A 98 -5.78 -15.75 40.49
CA SER A 98 -5.88 -15.16 39.16
C SER A 98 -6.89 -15.89 38.27
N ARG A 99 -7.52 -15.15 37.36
CA ARG A 99 -8.54 -15.70 36.45
C ARG A 99 -7.88 -16.32 35.22
N ILE A 100 -8.20 -17.58 34.92
CA ILE A 100 -7.82 -18.27 33.69
C ILE A 100 -9.05 -18.36 32.77
N GLY A 101 -8.84 -18.10 31.47
CA GLY A 101 -9.86 -18.24 30.43
C GLY A 101 -9.97 -19.69 29.92
N ALA A 102 -11.16 -20.04 29.44
CA ALA A 102 -11.46 -21.34 28.81
C ALA A 102 -12.00 -21.20 27.38
N SER A 103 -11.89 -20.02 26.77
CA SER A 103 -12.41 -19.75 25.43
C SER A 103 -11.53 -20.43 24.38
N THR A 104 -12.15 -21.23 23.50
CA THR A 104 -11.54 -21.87 22.33
C THR A 104 -11.50 -20.91 21.14
N ILE A 105 -10.72 -21.23 20.12
CA ILE A 105 -10.68 -20.45 18.86
C ILE A 105 -12.09 -20.28 18.26
N SER A 106 -12.90 -21.34 18.23
CA SER A 106 -14.27 -21.32 17.72
C SER A 106 -15.16 -20.33 18.47
N MET A 107 -15.09 -20.30 19.81
CA MET A 107 -15.79 -19.28 20.61
C MET A 107 -15.28 -17.87 20.31
N GLN A 108 -13.97 -17.70 20.11
CA GLN A 108 -13.39 -16.40 19.79
C GLN A 108 -13.88 -15.88 18.42
N VAL A 109 -14.01 -16.74 17.40
CA VAL A 109 -14.57 -16.38 16.09
C VAL A 109 -15.97 -15.81 16.23
N ILE A 110 -16.87 -16.54 16.92
CA ILE A 110 -18.24 -16.08 17.16
C ILE A 110 -18.27 -14.76 17.91
N ARG A 111 -17.43 -14.62 18.93
CA ARG A 111 -17.34 -13.37 19.71
C ARG A 111 -16.93 -12.18 18.85
N MET A 112 -15.98 -12.36 17.94
CA MET A 112 -15.52 -11.31 17.03
C MET A 112 -16.58 -10.94 15.98
N GLN A 113 -17.37 -11.92 15.53
CA GLN A 113 -18.48 -11.73 14.59
C GLN A 113 -19.67 -11.00 15.22
N THR A 114 -20.04 -11.37 16.44
CA THR A 114 -21.25 -10.85 17.11
C THR A 114 -21.02 -9.51 17.83
N ARG A 115 -19.79 -9.26 18.32
CA ARG A 115 -19.42 -8.05 19.09
C ARG A 115 -20.32 -7.78 20.31
N ASN A 116 -20.91 -8.84 20.88
CA ASN A 116 -21.80 -8.74 22.03
C ASN A 116 -21.09 -8.32 23.33
N GLN A 117 -21.83 -7.74 24.27
CA GLN A 117 -21.31 -7.40 25.60
C GLN A 117 -20.88 -8.66 26.38
N ARG A 118 -19.88 -8.52 27.25
CA ARG A 118 -19.35 -9.65 28.06
C ARG A 118 -20.26 -10.00 29.23
N THR A 119 -21.34 -10.73 28.95
CA THR A 119 -22.27 -11.28 29.96
C THR A 119 -22.20 -12.81 29.98
N LEU A 120 -22.65 -13.42 31.09
CA LEU A 120 -22.73 -14.89 31.18
C LEU A 120 -23.69 -15.47 30.13
N ALA A 121 -24.81 -14.79 29.88
CA ALA A 121 -25.78 -15.18 28.85
C ALA A 121 -25.14 -15.19 27.46
N ASN A 122 -24.42 -14.12 27.09
CA ASN A 122 -23.74 -14.05 25.79
C ASN A 122 -22.63 -15.09 25.69
N LYS A 123 -21.96 -15.43 26.79
CA LYS A 123 -20.96 -16.51 26.81
C LYS A 123 -21.59 -17.89 26.57
N LEU A 124 -22.79 -18.15 27.07
CA LEU A 124 -23.55 -19.38 26.78
C LEU A 124 -24.00 -19.42 25.31
N LEU A 125 -24.42 -18.28 24.75
CA LEU A 125 -24.74 -18.18 23.32
C LEU A 125 -23.50 -18.37 22.44
N GLU A 126 -22.35 -17.76 22.79
CA GLU A 126 -21.06 -18.00 22.13
C GLU A 126 -20.70 -19.49 22.14
N THR A 127 -21.02 -20.18 23.22
CA THR A 127 -20.79 -21.61 23.39
C THR A 127 -21.67 -22.43 22.44
N LEU A 128 -22.97 -22.12 22.39
CA LEU A 128 -23.92 -22.76 21.48
C LEU A 128 -23.52 -22.54 20.01
N TYR A 129 -23.24 -21.30 19.63
CA TYR A 129 -22.81 -20.93 18.29
C TYR A 129 -21.45 -21.52 17.92
N ALA A 130 -20.52 -21.69 18.86
CA ALA A 130 -19.26 -22.38 18.58
C ALA A 130 -19.48 -23.86 18.23
N LEU A 131 -20.43 -24.56 18.87
CA LEU A 131 -20.79 -25.92 18.51
C LEU A 131 -21.44 -25.98 17.12
N GLN A 132 -22.32 -25.03 16.79
CA GLN A 132 -22.91 -24.95 15.45
C GLN A 132 -21.88 -24.60 14.37
N LEU A 133 -20.93 -23.73 14.68
CA LEU A 133 -19.84 -23.36 13.78
C LEU A 133 -19.02 -24.59 13.40
N GLU A 134 -18.64 -25.41 14.38
CA GLU A 134 -17.88 -26.64 14.12
C GLU A 134 -18.68 -27.74 13.44
N TRP A 135 -20.01 -27.67 13.50
CA TRP A 135 -20.87 -28.57 12.73
C TRP A 135 -20.87 -28.21 11.25
N GLN A 136 -20.70 -26.93 10.91
CA GLN A 136 -20.84 -26.42 9.55
C GLN A 136 -19.51 -26.21 8.82
N TYR A 137 -18.42 -26.00 9.56
CA TYR A 137 -17.11 -25.64 8.99
C TYR A 137 -16.02 -26.56 9.51
N GLU A 138 -15.04 -26.82 8.66
CA GLU A 138 -13.86 -27.57 9.03
C GLU A 138 -12.95 -26.76 9.97
N LYS A 139 -12.13 -27.45 10.75
CA LYS A 139 -11.18 -26.84 11.70
C LYS A 139 -10.28 -25.82 11.04
N GLU A 140 -9.80 -26.13 9.83
CA GLU A 140 -8.91 -25.24 9.09
C GLU A 140 -9.62 -23.96 8.63
N GLU A 141 -10.88 -24.06 8.19
CA GLU A 141 -11.70 -22.89 7.82
C GLU A 141 -11.96 -21.99 9.03
N ILE A 142 -12.26 -22.58 10.18
CA ILE A 142 -12.48 -21.83 11.43
C ILE A 142 -11.19 -21.12 11.86
N LEU A 143 -10.05 -21.80 11.77
CA LEU A 143 -8.75 -21.19 12.07
C LEU A 143 -8.42 -20.07 11.08
N LEU A 144 -8.69 -20.25 9.79
CA LEU A 144 -8.50 -19.22 8.77
C LEU A 144 -9.36 -17.99 9.04
N GLN A 145 -10.62 -18.19 9.43
CA GLN A 145 -11.50 -17.10 9.87
C GLN A 145 -10.95 -16.39 11.10
N TRP A 146 -10.50 -17.14 12.10
CA TRP A 146 -9.88 -16.55 13.29
C TRP A 146 -8.67 -15.69 12.91
N LEU A 147 -7.78 -16.19 12.04
CA LEU A 147 -6.61 -15.46 11.57
C LEU A 147 -6.96 -14.19 10.80
N ASN A 148 -8.11 -14.15 10.12
CA ASN A 148 -8.60 -12.98 9.40
C ASN A 148 -9.34 -11.98 10.28
N LEU A 149 -9.95 -12.42 11.39
CA LEU A 149 -10.77 -11.58 12.28
C LEU A 149 -10.00 -11.02 13.48
N THR A 150 -8.87 -11.62 13.82
CA THR A 150 -8.16 -11.33 15.07
C THR A 150 -7.60 -9.90 15.08
N PRO A 151 -7.93 -9.08 16.09
CA PRO A 151 -7.42 -7.71 16.17
C PRO A 151 -5.97 -7.70 16.68
N TYR A 152 -5.14 -6.90 16.01
CA TYR A 152 -3.75 -6.63 16.40
C TYR A 152 -3.58 -5.24 17.05
N GLY A 153 -4.70 -4.61 17.41
CA GLY A 153 -4.78 -3.31 18.07
C GLY A 153 -5.05 -2.15 17.09
N SER A 154 -5.67 -1.08 17.61
CA SER A 154 -6.20 0.02 16.77
C SER A 154 -7.21 -0.55 15.77
N ASN A 155 -7.01 -0.25 14.51
CA ASN A 155 -7.81 -0.62 13.36
C ASN A 155 -7.15 -1.75 12.53
N ILE A 156 -6.16 -2.46 13.08
CA ILE A 156 -5.47 -3.57 12.39
C ILE A 156 -6.20 -4.88 12.67
N ILE A 157 -6.70 -5.52 11.62
CA ILE A 157 -7.46 -6.77 11.70
C ILE A 157 -6.79 -7.84 10.81
N GLY A 158 -6.49 -8.97 11.42
CA GLY A 158 -5.94 -10.14 10.77
C GLY A 158 -4.42 -10.23 10.80
N MET A 159 -3.90 -11.47 10.81
CA MET A 159 -2.48 -11.75 10.96
C MET A 159 -1.67 -11.44 9.69
N GLU A 160 -2.26 -11.59 8.50
CA GLU A 160 -1.63 -11.16 7.23
C GLU A 160 -1.41 -9.65 7.23
N THR A 161 -2.42 -8.88 7.62
CA THR A 161 -2.31 -7.43 7.81
C THR A 161 -1.20 -7.08 8.78
N ALA A 162 -1.14 -7.76 9.93
CA ALA A 162 -0.10 -7.54 10.92
C ALA A 162 1.29 -7.87 10.34
N SER A 163 1.44 -8.95 9.57
CA SER A 163 2.69 -9.29 8.90
C SER A 163 3.22 -8.16 8.03
N TRP A 164 2.35 -7.59 7.20
CA TRP A 164 2.69 -6.47 6.33
C TRP A 164 3.05 -5.20 7.10
N LEU A 165 2.29 -4.86 8.14
CA LEU A 165 2.54 -3.62 8.89
C LEU A 165 3.77 -3.71 9.80
N TYR A 166 3.98 -4.85 10.47
CA TYR A 166 5.10 -5.04 11.40
C TYR A 166 6.42 -5.39 10.68
N PHE A 167 6.36 -6.15 9.59
CA PHE A 167 7.58 -6.69 8.95
C PHE A 167 7.72 -6.37 7.47
N GLY A 168 6.71 -5.78 6.84
CA GLY A 168 6.76 -5.41 5.43
C GLY A 168 6.82 -6.58 4.46
N LYS A 169 6.27 -7.75 4.85
CA LYS A 169 6.26 -8.95 4.01
C LYS A 169 5.04 -9.84 4.25
N PRO A 170 4.68 -10.72 3.29
CA PRO A 170 3.56 -11.65 3.44
C PRO A 170 3.75 -12.59 4.63
N LEU A 171 2.65 -13.05 5.22
CA LEU A 171 2.68 -13.95 6.39
C LEU A 171 3.44 -15.26 6.10
N ALA A 172 3.35 -15.76 4.87
CA ALA A 172 4.06 -16.95 4.41
C ALA A 172 5.60 -16.81 4.42
N HIS A 173 6.13 -15.59 4.42
CA HIS A 173 7.58 -15.32 4.41
C HIS A 173 8.13 -14.93 5.79
N LEU A 174 7.33 -15.04 6.85
CA LEU A 174 7.79 -14.74 8.21
C LEU A 174 8.70 -15.84 8.76
N GLY A 175 9.75 -15.40 9.45
CA GLY A 175 10.58 -16.28 10.27
C GLY A 175 9.87 -16.69 11.56
N MET A 176 10.40 -17.72 12.22
CA MET A 176 9.90 -18.26 13.49
C MET A 176 9.64 -17.15 14.51
N GLU A 177 10.60 -16.26 14.77
CA GLU A 177 10.45 -15.24 15.81
C GLU A 177 9.29 -14.27 15.51
N GLN A 178 9.13 -13.92 14.24
CA GLN A 178 8.09 -12.99 13.79
C GLN A 178 6.70 -13.62 13.94
N VAL A 179 6.57 -14.90 13.58
CA VAL A 179 5.33 -15.68 13.81
C VAL A 179 5.02 -15.81 15.29
N LEU A 180 6.01 -16.11 16.14
CA LEU A 180 5.83 -16.23 17.58
C LEU A 180 5.35 -14.91 18.19
N MET A 181 5.93 -13.78 17.77
CA MET A 181 5.46 -12.47 18.21
C MET A 181 4.01 -12.21 17.78
N LEU A 182 3.67 -12.40 16.50
CA LEU A 182 2.30 -12.19 16.02
C LEU A 182 1.29 -13.18 16.63
N SER A 183 1.73 -14.34 17.11
CA SER A 183 0.83 -15.29 17.80
C SER A 183 0.47 -14.80 19.21
N VAL A 184 1.33 -14.01 19.84
CA VAL A 184 1.16 -13.53 21.22
C VAL A 184 0.44 -12.18 21.31
N LEU A 185 0.65 -11.31 20.32
CA LEU A 185 0.13 -9.93 20.32
C LEU A 185 -1.40 -9.80 20.45
N PRO A 186 -2.24 -10.66 19.84
CA PRO A 186 -3.70 -10.52 19.93
C PRO A 186 -4.24 -10.43 21.36
N LYS A 187 -3.65 -11.22 22.27
CA LYS A 187 -4.07 -11.27 23.68
C LYS A 187 -3.73 -10.00 24.45
N ASN A 188 -2.63 -9.34 24.09
CA ASN A 188 -2.22 -8.06 24.67
C ASN A 188 -1.56 -7.20 23.58
N PRO A 189 -2.34 -6.37 22.85
CA PRO A 189 -1.83 -5.60 21.71
C PRO A 189 -0.84 -4.48 22.06
N ASN A 190 -0.64 -4.18 23.36
CA ASN A 190 0.32 -3.18 23.84
C ASN A 190 1.11 -3.76 25.04
N PRO A 191 1.86 -4.86 24.85
CA PRO A 191 2.55 -5.52 25.95
C PRO A 191 3.76 -4.70 26.40
N SER A 192 4.14 -4.80 27.67
CA SER A 192 5.50 -4.39 28.05
C SER A 192 6.52 -5.37 27.48
N GLN A 193 7.77 -4.93 27.34
CA GLN A 193 8.86 -5.78 26.81
C GLN A 193 9.01 -7.08 27.60
N LYS A 194 8.88 -7.01 28.94
CA LYS A 194 8.90 -8.18 29.83
C LYS A 194 7.73 -9.12 29.55
N GLN A 195 6.51 -8.59 29.37
CA GLN A 195 5.32 -9.40 29.07
C GLN A 195 5.43 -10.12 27.73
N LEU A 196 5.94 -9.43 26.70
CA LEU A 196 6.14 -10.00 25.37
C LEU A 196 7.19 -11.13 25.42
N LYS A 197 8.38 -10.85 25.97
CA LYS A 197 9.46 -11.84 26.13
C LYS A 197 9.00 -13.06 26.93
N THR A 198 8.25 -12.86 28.03
CA THR A 198 7.71 -13.96 28.84
C THR A 198 6.75 -14.84 28.06
N SER A 199 5.85 -14.23 27.29
CA SER A 199 4.82 -14.94 26.53
C SER A 199 5.43 -15.72 25.36
N ILE A 200 6.40 -15.14 24.66
CA ILE A 200 7.15 -15.84 23.60
C ILE A 200 7.97 -16.99 24.19
N ASN A 201 8.68 -16.79 25.30
CA ASN A 201 9.44 -17.87 25.95
C ASN A 201 8.53 -19.03 26.40
N ARG A 202 7.32 -18.71 26.88
CA ARG A 202 6.31 -19.73 27.20
C ARG A 202 5.90 -20.51 25.95
N LEU A 203 5.67 -19.81 24.84
CA LEU A 203 5.31 -20.43 23.57
C LEU A 203 6.44 -21.30 23.01
N CYS A 204 7.69 -20.84 23.05
CA CYS A 204 8.86 -21.65 22.68
C CYS A 204 8.93 -22.94 23.50
N LYS A 205 8.70 -22.86 24.82
CA LYS A 205 8.64 -24.05 25.70
C LYS A 205 7.52 -25.01 25.30
N GLN A 206 6.34 -24.51 24.95
CA GLN A 206 5.22 -25.32 24.47
C GLN A 206 5.54 -26.01 23.13
N LEU A 207 6.24 -25.32 22.23
CA LEU A 207 6.67 -25.85 20.95
C LEU A 207 7.95 -26.72 21.04
N LYS A 208 8.55 -26.84 22.23
CA LYS A 208 9.83 -27.54 22.47
C LYS A 208 10.99 -26.98 21.62
N ILE A 209 10.99 -25.67 21.40
CA ILE A 209 12.04 -24.95 20.67
C ILE A 209 12.91 -24.19 21.68
N THR A 210 14.21 -24.16 21.46
CA THR A 210 15.13 -23.34 22.27
C THR A 210 14.74 -21.86 22.23
N PRO A 211 14.74 -21.15 23.37
CA PRO A 211 14.45 -19.71 23.38
C PRO A 211 15.44 -18.96 22.47
N TYR A 212 14.95 -18.38 21.37
CA TYR A 212 15.77 -17.57 20.47
C TYR A 212 16.10 -16.22 21.11
N SER A 213 17.29 -15.69 20.86
CA SER A 213 17.64 -14.33 21.25
C SER A 213 16.85 -13.35 20.40
N ILE A 214 15.82 -12.74 20.98
CA ILE A 214 14.92 -11.84 20.25
C ILE A 214 15.50 -10.41 20.25
N LYS A 215 16.69 -10.25 19.64
CA LYS A 215 17.41 -8.95 19.59
C LYS A 215 16.55 -7.85 18.97
N TRP A 216 15.72 -8.19 17.99
CA TRP A 216 14.86 -7.25 17.29
C TRP A 216 13.62 -6.80 18.08
N ILE A 217 13.22 -7.49 19.17
CA ILE A 217 12.10 -7.00 20.01
C ILE A 217 12.38 -5.59 20.50
N ASP A 218 13.64 -5.30 20.79
CA ASP A 218 14.04 -4.01 21.35
C ASP A 218 13.79 -2.86 20.34
N GLU A 219 13.79 -3.14 19.03
CA GLU A 219 13.43 -2.18 17.96
C GLU A 219 11.94 -1.78 17.99
N PHE A 220 11.08 -2.65 18.54
CA PHE A 220 9.65 -2.40 18.71
C PHE A 220 9.32 -1.71 20.03
N PHE A 221 10.31 -1.23 20.78
CA PHE A 221 10.08 -0.48 22.02
C PHE A 221 10.75 0.90 21.98
N THR A 222 10.00 1.96 22.33
CA THR A 222 10.58 3.27 22.64
C THR A 222 10.61 3.41 24.16
N GLY A 223 11.79 3.26 24.76
CA GLY A 223 11.93 3.14 26.21
C GLY A 223 11.19 1.90 26.72
N LYS A 224 10.06 2.07 27.42
CA LYS A 224 9.25 0.97 28.00
C LYS A 224 7.94 0.68 27.25
N ARG A 225 7.60 1.46 26.22
CA ARG A 225 6.32 1.33 25.51
C ARG A 225 6.50 0.60 24.19
N PHE A 226 5.62 -0.36 23.94
CA PHE A 226 5.54 -1.04 22.66
C PHE A 226 5.14 -0.03 21.58
N LYS A 227 5.96 0.06 20.55
CA LYS A 227 5.78 0.93 19.41
C LYS A 227 5.11 0.12 18.31
N ARG A 228 3.91 0.57 17.93
CA ARG A 228 3.30 0.10 16.69
C ARG A 228 4.03 0.73 15.50
N PRO A 229 4.29 -0.03 14.44
CA PRO A 229 4.83 0.53 13.21
C PRO A 229 3.87 1.63 12.71
N PRO A 230 4.37 2.81 12.30
CA PRO A 230 3.55 3.78 11.62
C PRO A 230 3.04 3.16 10.32
N LEU A 231 1.85 3.58 9.88
CA LEU A 231 1.35 3.16 8.58
C LEU A 231 2.33 3.60 7.49
N PRO A 232 2.61 2.74 6.49
CA PRO A 232 3.50 3.13 5.42
C PRO A 232 2.88 4.31 4.67
N TYR A 233 3.69 5.36 4.52
CA TYR A 233 3.33 6.57 3.79
C TYR A 233 4.57 7.07 3.04
N ARG A 234 4.91 6.34 2.00
CA ARG A 234 6.09 6.51 1.14
C ARG A 234 5.63 6.86 -0.27
N ALA A 235 6.50 7.51 -1.05
CA ALA A 235 6.21 7.93 -2.42
C ALA A 235 4.82 8.58 -2.53
N ALA A 236 4.56 9.60 -1.70
CA ALA A 236 3.21 10.10 -1.47
C ALA A 236 2.55 10.60 -2.76
N HIS A 237 3.25 11.42 -3.56
CA HIS A 237 2.75 11.85 -4.88
C HIS A 237 2.32 10.67 -5.75
N PHE A 238 3.20 9.68 -5.92
CA PHE A 238 2.90 8.47 -6.70
C PHE A 238 1.67 7.74 -6.20
N THR A 239 1.62 7.43 -4.90
CA THR A 239 0.54 6.62 -4.30
C THR A 239 -0.80 7.35 -4.20
N HIS A 240 -0.85 8.65 -4.52
CA HIS A 240 -2.09 9.44 -4.63
C HIS A 240 -2.51 9.68 -6.07
N LEU A 241 -1.82 9.09 -7.05
CA LEU A 241 -2.28 9.13 -8.44
C LEU A 241 -3.67 8.49 -8.56
N PRO A 242 -4.61 9.10 -9.32
CA PRO A 242 -5.99 8.63 -9.43
C PRO A 242 -6.16 7.18 -9.93
N VAL A 243 -5.13 6.65 -10.60
CA VAL A 243 -5.11 5.24 -11.06
C VAL A 243 -5.31 4.28 -9.88
N PHE A 244 -4.78 4.59 -8.69
CA PHE A 244 -4.90 3.72 -7.52
C PHE A 244 -6.32 3.67 -6.95
N ASP A 245 -7.12 4.72 -7.14
CA ASP A 245 -8.53 4.74 -6.73
C ASP A 245 -9.42 3.90 -7.67
N SER A 246 -8.92 3.60 -8.86
CA SER A 246 -9.63 2.82 -9.89
C SER A 246 -9.40 1.31 -9.77
N TYR A 247 -8.50 0.86 -8.89
CA TYR A 247 -8.23 -0.57 -8.72
C TYR A 247 -9.43 -1.33 -8.14
N PRO A 248 -9.70 -2.56 -8.61
CA PRO A 248 -10.74 -3.40 -8.05
C PRO A 248 -10.58 -3.61 -6.53
N LYS A 249 -11.65 -3.40 -5.76
CA LYS A 249 -11.61 -3.53 -4.28
C LYS A 249 -11.33 -4.95 -3.76
N ASN A 250 -11.44 -5.96 -4.62
CA ASN A 250 -11.07 -7.34 -4.30
C ASN A 250 -9.56 -7.59 -4.41
N GLU A 251 -8.80 -6.69 -5.03
CA GLU A 251 -7.33 -6.72 -5.03
C GLU A 251 -6.78 -6.04 -3.79
N SER A 252 -6.39 -6.85 -2.81
CA SER A 252 -5.85 -6.38 -1.53
C SER A 252 -4.42 -5.87 -1.61
N ILE A 253 -3.62 -6.35 -2.57
CA ILE A 253 -2.22 -5.99 -2.73
C ILE A 253 -2.03 -5.51 -4.17
N ILE A 254 -1.65 -4.25 -4.31
CA ILE A 254 -1.38 -3.61 -5.60
C ILE A 254 0.12 -3.45 -5.70
N GLN A 255 0.76 -4.26 -6.55
CA GLN A 255 2.19 -4.15 -6.83
C GLN A 255 2.41 -3.14 -7.95
N SER A 256 3.09 -2.03 -7.62
CA SER A 256 3.42 -1.00 -8.60
C SER A 256 4.76 -1.26 -9.27
N SER A 257 5.05 -0.51 -10.34
CA SER A 257 6.38 -0.52 -11.00
C SER A 257 7.44 0.31 -10.28
N LEU A 258 7.06 1.08 -9.25
CA LEU A 258 7.95 1.99 -8.54
C LEU A 258 9.07 1.19 -7.87
N ASP A 259 10.29 1.70 -7.93
CA ASP A 259 11.43 1.23 -7.15
C ASP A 259 11.65 2.22 -6.01
N TYR A 260 11.49 1.77 -4.77
CA TYR A 260 11.56 2.69 -3.64
C TYR A 260 12.96 3.28 -3.43
N ASN A 261 14.04 2.58 -3.85
CA ASN A 261 15.39 3.13 -3.76
C ASN A 261 15.58 4.26 -4.77
N LEU A 262 15.16 4.05 -6.04
CA LEU A 262 15.20 5.12 -7.06
C LEU A 262 14.33 6.31 -6.68
N GLN A 263 13.20 6.08 -6.01
CA GLN A 263 12.37 7.15 -5.46
C GLN A 263 13.11 7.97 -4.40
N LEU A 264 13.88 7.33 -3.52
CA LEU A 264 14.67 8.02 -2.50
C LEU A 264 15.78 8.85 -3.16
N ASP A 265 16.47 8.30 -4.15
CA ASP A 265 17.50 8.99 -4.91
C ASP A 265 16.93 10.24 -5.60
N LEU A 266 15.81 10.10 -6.31
CA LEU A 266 15.12 11.23 -6.94
C LEU A 266 14.72 12.31 -5.92
N ASN A 267 14.15 11.92 -4.79
CA ASN A 267 13.77 12.87 -3.73
C ASN A 267 14.99 13.64 -3.19
N ASN A 268 16.11 12.95 -3.00
CA ASN A 268 17.35 13.56 -2.52
C ASN A 268 17.94 14.51 -3.56
N THR A 269 17.99 14.11 -4.83
CA THR A 269 18.46 14.95 -5.93
C THR A 269 17.64 16.24 -6.05
N LEU A 270 16.30 16.15 -6.03
CA LEU A 270 15.44 17.32 -6.10
C LEU A 270 15.61 18.25 -4.90
N ARG A 271 15.76 17.68 -3.69
CA ARG A 271 16.03 18.47 -2.48
C ARG A 271 17.34 19.21 -2.58
N SER A 272 18.43 18.52 -2.93
CA SER A 272 19.75 19.14 -3.08
C SER A 272 19.78 20.20 -4.19
N LEU A 273 19.01 19.99 -5.27
CA LEU A 273 18.86 20.98 -6.33
C LEU A 273 18.20 22.27 -5.83
N VAL A 274 17.08 22.16 -5.11
CA VAL A 274 16.40 23.34 -4.54
C VAL A 274 17.28 24.03 -3.50
N GLU A 275 17.94 23.29 -2.63
CA GLU A 275 18.83 23.84 -1.59
C GLU A 275 20.05 24.58 -2.19
N SER A 276 20.65 24.04 -3.25
CA SER A 276 21.80 24.67 -3.91
C SER A 276 21.45 25.90 -4.76
N HIS A 277 20.17 26.06 -5.15
CA HIS A 277 19.72 27.15 -6.03
C HIS A 277 18.76 28.14 -5.34
N GLN A 278 18.73 28.16 -4.00
CA GLN A 278 17.89 29.12 -3.25
C GLN A 278 18.23 30.58 -3.58
N ASN A 279 19.50 30.87 -3.86
CA ASN A 279 19.96 32.21 -4.27
C ASN A 279 19.39 32.67 -5.61
N LEU A 280 18.89 31.75 -6.44
CA LEU A 280 18.24 32.03 -7.72
C LEU A 280 16.71 32.05 -7.61
N ALA A 281 16.18 32.13 -6.38
CA ALA A 281 14.75 32.05 -6.07
C ALA A 281 14.07 30.75 -6.56
N VAL A 282 14.83 29.66 -6.73
CA VAL A 282 14.26 28.33 -6.99
C VAL A 282 13.60 27.84 -5.71
N THR A 283 12.28 27.70 -5.74
CA THR A 283 11.48 27.31 -4.57
C THR A 283 10.95 25.88 -4.64
N HIS A 284 10.84 25.32 -5.85
CA HIS A 284 10.24 24.01 -6.07
C HIS A 284 10.93 23.28 -7.22
N ALA A 285 10.95 21.95 -7.12
CA ALA A 285 11.43 21.07 -8.18
C ALA A 285 10.62 19.76 -8.18
N SER A 286 10.46 19.16 -9.36
CA SER A 286 9.75 17.92 -9.57
C SER A 286 10.50 17.04 -10.57
N GLY A 287 10.20 15.74 -10.54
CA GLY A 287 10.72 14.81 -11.53
C GLY A 287 9.97 13.49 -11.56
N MET A 288 10.16 12.77 -12.65
CA MET A 288 9.71 11.40 -12.83
C MET A 288 10.82 10.60 -13.53
N LEU A 289 10.89 9.31 -13.24
CA LEU A 289 11.78 8.38 -13.93
C LEU A 289 10.94 7.30 -14.60
N LEU A 290 11.21 7.08 -15.89
CA LEU A 290 10.50 6.12 -16.73
C LEU A 290 11.47 5.07 -17.26
N GLU A 291 11.01 3.82 -17.32
CA GLU A 291 11.65 2.78 -18.12
C GLU A 291 11.18 2.91 -19.57
N LEU A 292 12.05 3.32 -20.49
CA LEU A 292 11.66 3.63 -21.89
C LEU A 292 11.04 2.45 -22.65
N SER A 293 11.48 1.23 -22.38
CA SER A 293 11.00 0.03 -23.10
C SER A 293 9.55 -0.34 -22.74
N SER A 294 9.12 -0.05 -21.52
CA SER A 294 7.81 -0.45 -20.98
C SER A 294 6.92 0.74 -20.62
N MET A 295 7.48 1.95 -20.64
CA MET A 295 6.89 3.19 -20.14
C MET A 295 6.43 3.11 -18.67
N LYS A 296 6.98 2.17 -17.89
CA LYS A 296 6.71 2.05 -16.46
C LYS A 296 7.32 3.21 -15.69
N ILE A 297 6.57 3.73 -14.72
CA ILE A 297 7.06 4.72 -13.76
C ILE A 297 7.90 4.00 -12.70
N LEU A 298 9.18 4.33 -12.64
CA LEU A 298 10.13 3.79 -11.67
C LEU A 298 10.27 4.69 -10.43
N ALA A 299 10.10 6.00 -10.59
CA ALA A 299 10.08 6.98 -9.51
C ALA A 299 9.22 8.20 -9.92
N TRP A 300 8.58 8.82 -8.94
CA TRP A 300 7.68 9.96 -9.16
C TRP A 300 7.69 10.91 -7.97
N ALA A 301 8.17 12.13 -8.18
CA ALA A 301 8.26 13.18 -7.18
C ALA A 301 7.67 14.48 -7.72
N GLY A 302 6.44 14.79 -7.33
CA GLY A 302 5.78 16.05 -7.67
C GLY A 302 6.35 17.29 -6.96
N SER A 303 7.21 17.10 -5.96
CA SER A 303 7.91 18.17 -5.24
C SER A 303 9.17 17.64 -4.58
N GLN A 304 10.09 18.53 -4.19
CA GLN A 304 11.33 18.23 -3.47
C GLN A 304 11.11 17.77 -2.02
N ASN A 305 9.95 18.11 -1.44
CA ASN A 305 9.57 17.69 -0.09
C ASN A 305 8.05 17.69 0.05
N TYR A 306 7.44 16.50 0.00
CA TYR A 306 5.99 16.34 0.14
C TYR A 306 5.40 16.98 1.41
N PHE A 307 6.13 16.93 2.52
CA PHE A 307 5.68 17.45 3.82
C PHE A 307 6.04 18.92 4.05
N GLY A 308 6.72 19.56 3.08
CA GLY A 308 7.07 20.98 3.14
C GLY A 308 5.90 21.89 2.75
N PRO A 309 6.09 23.22 2.87
CA PRO A 309 5.15 24.21 2.34
C PRO A 309 4.89 23.96 0.86
N LEU A 310 3.61 23.93 0.46
CA LEU A 310 3.17 23.62 -0.91
C LEU A 310 3.65 22.26 -1.47
N GLY A 311 4.29 21.43 -0.63
CA GLY A 311 4.91 20.17 -1.03
C GLY A 311 3.92 19.11 -1.52
N LYS A 312 2.64 19.23 -1.12
CA LYS A 312 1.57 18.35 -1.58
C LYS A 312 1.11 18.65 -3.02
N ASN A 313 1.50 19.79 -3.58
CA ASN A 313 1.20 20.09 -4.97
C ASN A 313 2.09 19.23 -5.86
N ASP A 314 1.47 18.42 -6.71
CA ASP A 314 2.18 17.58 -7.66
C ASP A 314 2.47 18.38 -8.94
N LEU A 315 3.69 18.89 -9.05
CA LEU A 315 4.12 19.67 -10.22
C LEU A 315 4.29 18.81 -11.48
N ASN A 316 4.37 17.48 -11.37
CA ASN A 316 4.38 16.61 -12.55
C ASN A 316 3.01 16.59 -13.25
N LEU A 317 1.93 16.91 -12.52
CA LEU A 317 0.57 17.02 -13.06
C LEU A 317 0.16 18.47 -13.35
N ALA A 318 0.95 19.44 -12.91
CA ALA A 318 0.63 20.86 -13.09
C ALA A 318 0.97 21.29 -14.52
N LEU A 319 -0.01 21.87 -15.22
CA LEU A 319 0.23 22.45 -16.55
C LEU A 319 1.19 23.63 -16.44
N ARG A 320 2.26 23.58 -17.24
CA ARG A 320 3.28 24.62 -17.36
C ARG A 320 3.70 24.74 -18.82
N SER A 321 4.20 25.91 -19.18
CA SER A 321 4.92 26.09 -20.44
C SER A 321 6.07 25.07 -20.53
N PRO A 322 6.11 24.22 -21.56
CA PRO A 322 7.20 23.27 -21.77
C PRO A 322 8.49 23.96 -22.26
N GLY A 323 8.41 25.24 -22.64
CA GLY A 323 9.52 25.98 -23.22
C GLY A 323 10.09 25.28 -24.47
N SER A 324 11.42 25.33 -24.60
CA SER A 324 12.13 24.71 -25.74
C SER A 324 12.13 23.18 -25.76
N THR A 325 11.53 22.50 -24.79
CA THR A 325 11.47 21.03 -24.77
C THR A 325 10.59 20.43 -25.87
N LEU A 326 9.79 21.27 -26.56
CA LEU A 326 9.01 20.88 -27.73
C LEU A 326 9.81 20.85 -29.04
N LYS A 327 10.95 21.56 -29.11
CA LYS A 327 11.74 21.65 -30.35
C LYS A 327 12.15 20.28 -30.91
N PRO A 328 12.61 19.29 -30.12
CA PRO A 328 12.91 17.97 -30.67
C PRO A 328 11.77 17.33 -31.46
N LEU A 329 10.50 17.60 -31.12
CA LEU A 329 9.34 17.04 -31.82
C LEU A 329 9.25 17.57 -33.26
N ILE A 330 9.41 18.89 -33.46
CA ILE A 330 9.33 19.49 -34.81
C ILE A 330 10.53 19.10 -35.67
N TYR A 331 11.73 19.00 -35.08
CA TYR A 331 12.92 18.57 -35.83
C TYR A 331 12.78 17.11 -36.25
N THR A 332 12.30 16.24 -35.35
CA THR A 332 12.03 14.84 -35.67
C THR A 332 11.04 14.74 -36.81
N GLN A 333 9.95 15.50 -36.76
CA GLN A 333 8.94 15.49 -37.81
C GLN A 333 9.48 16.01 -39.15
N ALA A 334 10.25 17.10 -39.15
CA ALA A 334 10.87 17.63 -40.37
C ALA A 334 11.85 16.63 -40.99
N PHE A 335 12.54 15.83 -40.17
CA PHE A 335 13.40 14.74 -40.65
C PHE A 335 12.57 13.56 -41.20
N GLU A 336 11.47 13.19 -40.55
CA GLU A 336 10.57 12.12 -41.03
C GLU A 336 9.88 12.48 -42.36
N GLU A 337 9.51 13.74 -42.56
CA GLU A 337 8.89 14.24 -43.79
C GLU A 337 9.92 14.52 -44.89
N GLY A 338 11.22 14.39 -44.61
CA GLY A 338 12.30 14.65 -45.56
C GLY A 338 12.47 16.14 -45.92
N ILE A 339 11.88 17.03 -45.13
CA ILE A 339 12.00 18.49 -45.26
C ILE A 339 13.43 18.91 -44.89
N LEU A 340 13.97 18.33 -43.82
CA LEU A 340 15.32 18.57 -43.35
C LEU A 340 16.11 17.27 -43.23
N ILE A 341 17.42 17.41 -43.30
CA ILE A 341 18.40 16.44 -42.79
C ILE A 341 19.27 17.15 -41.74
N PRO A 342 20.03 16.43 -40.89
CA PRO A 342 20.83 17.06 -39.85
C PRO A 342 21.79 18.15 -40.34
N ASP A 343 22.29 18.04 -41.57
CA ASP A 343 23.25 18.98 -42.16
C ASP A 343 22.58 20.06 -43.05
N SER A 344 21.24 20.07 -43.15
CA SER A 344 20.49 21.14 -43.81
C SER A 344 20.84 22.48 -43.17
N GLN A 345 21.08 23.48 -44.01
CA GLN A 345 21.45 24.83 -43.57
C GLN A 345 20.21 25.65 -43.24
N LEU A 346 20.19 26.25 -42.05
CA LEU A 346 19.14 27.11 -41.52
C LEU A 346 19.69 28.50 -41.25
N LEU A 347 18.82 29.50 -41.30
CA LEU A 347 19.18 30.89 -41.08
C LEU A 347 18.77 31.35 -39.67
N ASP A 348 19.76 31.66 -38.85
CA ASP A 348 19.57 32.32 -37.56
C ASP A 348 19.98 33.79 -37.67
N ILE A 349 19.06 34.61 -38.19
CA ILE A 349 19.24 36.06 -38.41
C ILE A 349 18.07 36.86 -37.83
N PRO A 350 18.21 38.18 -37.58
CA PRO A 350 17.11 38.99 -37.07
C PRO A 350 15.92 38.98 -38.04
N GLN A 351 14.79 38.42 -37.60
CA GLN A 351 13.55 38.41 -38.37
C GLN A 351 12.31 38.50 -37.49
N GLY A 352 11.23 39.01 -38.09
CA GLY A 352 9.93 39.17 -37.45
C GLY A 352 8.90 38.21 -38.06
N PHE A 353 8.10 37.59 -37.21
CA PHE A 353 7.00 36.71 -37.58
C PHE A 353 5.69 37.34 -37.13
N SER A 354 4.87 37.84 -38.07
CA SER A 354 3.56 38.44 -37.76
C SER A 354 3.59 39.50 -36.65
N GLY A 355 4.63 40.36 -36.64
CA GLY A 355 4.82 41.42 -35.63
C GLY A 355 5.56 40.98 -34.35
N TYR A 356 5.85 39.68 -34.19
CA TYR A 356 6.67 39.15 -33.10
C TYR A 356 8.14 39.01 -33.54
N PHE A 357 9.08 39.54 -32.74
CA PHE A 357 10.52 39.49 -33.01
C PHE A 357 11.21 38.62 -31.96
N PRO A 358 11.25 37.29 -32.15
CA PRO A 358 11.93 36.38 -31.24
C PRO A 358 13.42 36.69 -31.17
N LYS A 359 13.99 36.52 -29.98
CA LYS A 359 15.44 36.57 -29.77
C LYS A 359 15.90 35.23 -29.23
N ASN A 360 17.12 34.83 -29.59
CA ASN A 360 17.78 33.70 -28.93
C ASN A 360 18.07 34.06 -27.47
N PHE A 361 18.29 33.03 -26.65
CA PHE A 361 18.56 33.20 -25.22
C PHE A 361 19.80 34.08 -24.97
N ASP A 362 20.84 33.93 -25.79
CA ASP A 362 22.07 34.74 -25.76
C ASP A 362 21.93 36.11 -26.45
N ARG A 363 20.74 36.43 -26.99
CA ARG A 363 20.43 37.64 -27.78
C ARG A 363 21.32 37.83 -29.02
N GLY A 364 22.11 36.83 -29.38
CA GLY A 364 22.95 36.81 -30.57
C GLY A 364 22.27 36.09 -31.73
N PHE A 365 22.90 36.19 -32.90
CA PHE A 365 22.50 35.51 -34.14
C PHE A 365 23.72 34.76 -34.66
N LYS A 366 23.54 33.51 -35.08
CA LYS A 366 24.63 32.65 -35.57
C LYS A 366 24.79 32.70 -37.08
N GLY A 367 23.86 33.31 -37.81
CA GLY A 367 23.89 33.34 -39.27
C GLY A 367 23.50 31.98 -39.86
N LEU A 368 24.30 31.45 -40.79
CA LEU A 368 24.05 30.16 -41.41
C LEU A 368 24.55 29.03 -40.50
N ILE A 369 23.66 28.11 -40.12
CA ILE A 369 23.96 27.01 -39.18
C ILE A 369 23.28 25.71 -39.60
N SER A 370 23.84 24.56 -39.26
CA SER A 370 23.17 23.28 -39.54
C SER A 370 21.96 23.04 -38.63
N ALA A 371 20.98 22.27 -39.09
CA ALA A 371 19.82 21.85 -38.30
C ALA A 371 20.23 21.11 -37.00
N ARG A 372 21.29 20.29 -37.07
CA ARG A 372 21.88 19.62 -35.90
C ARG A 372 22.35 20.61 -34.85
N GLU A 373 23.14 21.60 -35.25
CA GLU A 373 23.70 22.60 -34.32
C GLU A 373 22.61 23.53 -33.79
N ALA A 374 21.63 23.90 -34.63
CA ALA A 374 20.49 24.71 -34.22
C ALA A 374 19.67 24.04 -33.10
N LEU A 375 19.43 22.73 -33.20
CA LEU A 375 18.76 21.95 -32.16
C LEU A 375 19.65 21.80 -30.90
N GLN A 376 20.94 21.51 -31.06
CA GLN A 376 21.89 21.38 -29.95
C GLN A 376 22.00 22.67 -29.12
N GLN A 377 21.97 23.83 -29.78
CA GLN A 377 22.01 25.15 -29.14
C GLN A 377 20.63 25.67 -28.75
N SER A 378 19.55 24.91 -29.03
CA SER A 378 18.17 25.29 -28.78
C SER A 378 17.84 26.70 -29.32
N LEU A 379 18.18 26.98 -30.58
CA LEU A 379 17.89 28.28 -31.20
C LEU A 379 16.39 28.45 -31.43
N ASN A 380 15.88 29.68 -31.29
CA ASN A 380 14.45 29.97 -31.36
C ASN A 380 14.00 30.19 -32.82
N ILE A 381 14.82 30.88 -33.60
CA ILE A 381 14.45 31.32 -34.94
C ILE A 381 14.33 30.15 -35.92
N PRO A 382 15.33 29.25 -36.03
CA PRO A 382 15.18 28.06 -36.87
C PRO A 382 14.00 27.17 -36.45
N ALA A 383 13.70 27.09 -35.15
CA ALA A 383 12.55 26.32 -34.65
C ALA A 383 11.21 26.90 -35.12
N ILE A 384 11.06 28.22 -35.19
CA ILE A 384 9.86 28.86 -35.70
C ILE A 384 9.71 28.65 -37.22
N GLU A 385 10.81 28.76 -37.98
CA GLU A 385 10.77 28.51 -39.43
C GLU A 385 10.30 27.09 -39.74
N ILE A 386 10.84 26.10 -39.03
CA ILE A 386 10.42 24.70 -39.18
C ILE A 386 8.94 24.52 -38.83
N GLU A 387 8.47 25.11 -37.73
CA GLU A 387 7.04 25.03 -37.34
C GLU A 387 6.13 25.62 -38.42
N LEU A 388 6.51 26.75 -39.02
CA LEU A 388 5.77 27.37 -40.12
C LEU A 388 5.74 26.49 -41.37
N GLU A 389 6.84 25.81 -41.67
CA GLU A 389 6.92 24.87 -42.79
C GLU A 389 6.04 23.63 -42.57
N LEU A 390 5.93 23.16 -41.32
CA LEU A 390 5.10 22.03 -40.90
C LEU A 390 3.59 22.35 -40.74
N LYS A 391 3.19 23.62 -40.91
CA LYS A 391 1.78 24.08 -41.02
C LYS A 391 0.83 23.43 -39.99
N THR A 392 1.06 23.70 -38.70
CA THR A 392 0.23 23.29 -37.53
C THR A 392 0.40 21.87 -37.02
N ARG A 393 1.32 21.08 -37.55
CA ARG A 393 1.39 19.67 -37.17
C ARG A 393 1.84 19.40 -35.74
N LEU A 394 2.67 20.26 -35.15
CA LEU A 394 2.99 20.19 -33.73
C LEU A 394 1.73 20.25 -32.87
N HIS A 395 0.79 21.14 -33.19
CA HIS A 395 -0.50 21.22 -32.51
C HIS A 395 -1.28 19.90 -32.62
N GLN A 396 -1.33 19.29 -33.81
CA GLN A 396 -2.02 18.01 -34.03
C GLN A 396 -1.40 16.87 -33.20
N ILE A 397 -0.06 16.81 -33.13
CA ILE A 397 0.66 15.84 -32.31
C ILE A 397 0.33 16.06 -30.83
N LEU A 398 0.45 17.30 -30.35
CA LEU A 398 0.18 17.64 -28.96
C LEU A 398 -1.29 17.40 -28.57
N LYS A 399 -2.24 17.63 -29.47
CA LYS A 399 -3.66 17.32 -29.26
C LYS A 399 -3.92 15.82 -29.16
N THR A 400 -3.12 14.99 -29.81
CA THR A 400 -3.19 13.53 -29.69
C THR A 400 -2.65 13.06 -28.33
N ILE A 401 -1.59 13.72 -27.82
CA ILE A 401 -0.94 13.36 -26.56
C ILE A 401 -1.72 13.89 -25.34
N ASN A 402 -2.20 15.13 -25.40
CA ASN A 402 -2.89 15.80 -24.30
C ASN A 402 -4.04 16.70 -24.81
N PRO A 403 -5.18 16.11 -25.21
CA PRO A 403 -6.29 16.85 -25.82
C PRO A 403 -6.94 17.88 -24.90
N GLN A 404 -6.84 17.70 -23.57
CA GLN A 404 -7.45 18.60 -22.58
C GLN A 404 -6.51 19.73 -22.13
N GLY A 405 -5.21 19.61 -22.38
CA GLY A 405 -4.21 20.60 -21.99
C GLY A 405 -3.90 21.65 -23.05
N LEU A 406 -4.45 21.51 -24.27
CA LEU A 406 -4.27 22.47 -25.37
C LEU A 406 -5.57 23.18 -25.73
N HIS A 407 -5.44 24.45 -26.13
CA HIS A 407 -6.50 25.20 -26.79
C HIS A 407 -6.85 24.52 -28.13
N PRO A 408 -8.14 24.38 -28.47
CA PRO A 408 -8.59 23.61 -29.62
C PRO A 408 -8.09 24.16 -30.96
N GLU A 409 -7.93 25.49 -31.05
CA GLU A 409 -7.47 26.20 -32.25
C GLU A 409 -5.94 26.39 -32.25
N PRO A 410 -5.21 25.95 -33.29
CA PRO A 410 -3.77 26.17 -33.44
C PRO A 410 -3.40 27.66 -33.48
N ASP A 411 -4.23 28.47 -34.13
CA ASP A 411 -4.00 29.91 -34.33
C ASP A 411 -3.92 30.69 -33.00
N HIS A 412 -4.48 30.14 -31.92
CA HIS A 412 -4.35 30.71 -30.58
C HIS A 412 -2.88 30.89 -30.15
N TYR A 413 -2.03 29.94 -30.55
CA TYR A 413 -0.61 29.94 -30.18
C TYR A 413 0.26 30.67 -31.20
N GLY A 414 -0.19 30.81 -32.45
CA GLY A 414 0.63 31.37 -33.52
C GLY A 414 2.01 30.72 -33.60
N THR A 415 3.06 31.52 -33.72
CA THR A 415 4.45 31.04 -33.81
C THR A 415 5.11 30.75 -32.46
N SER A 416 4.44 31.00 -31.33
CA SER A 416 5.04 30.78 -30.01
C SER A 416 4.90 29.34 -29.50
N LEU A 417 4.04 28.51 -30.12
CA LEU A 417 3.78 27.13 -29.68
C LEU A 417 5.07 26.32 -29.53
N VAL A 418 5.93 26.35 -30.55
CA VAL A 418 7.20 25.61 -30.58
C VAL A 418 8.20 26.08 -29.51
N LEU A 419 8.02 27.30 -29.01
CA LEU A 419 8.80 27.88 -27.92
C LEU A 419 8.14 27.65 -26.55
N GLY A 420 7.02 26.93 -26.50
CA GLY A 420 6.24 26.63 -25.30
C GLY A 420 5.28 27.74 -24.89
N GLY A 421 4.90 28.63 -25.80
CA GLY A 421 4.00 29.76 -25.54
C GLY A 421 2.55 29.39 -25.26
#